data_AF-A0A971FE05-F1
#
_entry.id   AF-A0A971FE05-F1
#
_cell.length_a   1.000
_cell.length_b   1.000
_cell.length_c   1.000
_cell.angle_alpha   90.00
_cell.angle_beta   90.00
_cell.angle_gamma   90.00
#
_symmetry.space_group_name_H-M   'P 1'
#
loop_
_entity.id
_entity.type
_entity.pdbx_description
1 polymer ?
#
loop_
_entity_poly.entity_id
_entity_poly.type
_entity_poly.pdbx_seq_one_letter_code
_entity_poly.pdbx_strand_id
1 'polypeptide(L)'
;MDEQKIFWGSPGQFSKPAEVDYKAAVMETEEFKSIKKNKIEAGTAKYWLLISQASERVVKAIAAVAKDSGHDLVVAKGYLAGIGMEVPVEDLTEKILERIKKKE
;
A
#
# COMPACT_ATOMS: atom_id res chain seq x y z
N MET A 1 -14.86 -8.38 2.27
CA MET A 1 -14.12 -7.15 2.60
C MET A 1 -13.40 -6.75 1.35
N ASP A 2 -13.89 -5.68 0.74
CA ASP A 2 -13.40 -5.11 -0.50
C ASP A 2 -11.92 -4.78 -0.33
N GLU A 3 -11.07 -5.58 -0.96
CA GLU A 3 -9.65 -5.30 -1.06
C GLU A 3 -9.55 -3.93 -1.73
N GLN A 4 -9.19 -2.89 -0.97
CA GLN A 4 -8.94 -1.59 -1.55
C GLN A 4 -7.73 -1.75 -2.48
N LYS A 5 -7.98 -1.85 -3.78
CA LYS A 5 -6.94 -2.05 -4.82
C LYS A 5 -6.41 -0.74 -5.38
N ILE A 6 -6.98 0.40 -4.98
CA ILE A 6 -6.56 1.74 -5.38
C ILE A 6 -6.16 2.50 -4.12
N PHE A 7 -4.93 2.98 -4.07
CA PHE A 7 -4.35 3.62 -2.88
C PHE A 7 -4.14 5.13 -3.06
N TRP A 8 -3.99 5.58 -4.30
CA TRP A 8 -3.80 6.99 -4.63
C TRP A 8 -4.40 7.28 -6.00
N GLY A 9 -5.03 8.44 -6.15
CA GLY A 9 -5.58 8.89 -7.43
C GLY A 9 -6.93 8.30 -7.80
N SER A 10 -7.29 8.46 -9.07
CA SER A 10 -8.57 8.05 -9.63
C SER A 10 -8.38 7.13 -10.84
N PRO A 11 -8.95 5.91 -10.85
CA PRO A 11 -8.78 4.96 -11.96
C PRO A 11 -9.50 5.40 -13.25
N GLY A 12 -10.38 6.41 -13.17
CA GLY A 12 -11.14 6.91 -14.32
C GLY A 12 -10.34 7.85 -15.23
N GLN A 13 -9.26 8.47 -14.73
CA GLN A 13 -8.40 9.35 -15.52
C GLN A 13 -7.02 9.39 -14.89
N PHE A 14 -6.08 8.70 -15.52
CA PHE A 14 -4.68 8.63 -15.10
C PHE A 14 -3.76 8.77 -16.31
N SER A 15 -2.57 9.33 -16.09
CA SER A 15 -1.54 9.50 -17.13
C SER A 15 -0.29 8.70 -16.80
N LYS A 16 0.06 8.63 -15.52
CA LYS A 16 1.25 7.94 -15.03
C LYS A 16 0.86 6.99 -13.91
N PRO A 17 0.33 5.81 -14.26
CA PRO A 17 -0.06 4.81 -13.29
C PRO A 17 1.17 4.11 -12.72
N ALA A 18 1.07 3.71 -11.47
CA ALA A 18 2.05 2.89 -10.78
C ALA A 18 1.37 1.78 -10.00
N GLU A 19 2.15 0.75 -9.71
CA GLU A 19 1.72 -0.38 -8.90
C GLU A 19 2.54 -0.53 -7.63
N VAL A 20 1.92 -1.12 -6.62
CA VAL A 20 2.55 -1.40 -5.33
C VAL A 20 2.09 -2.75 -4.78
N ASP A 21 3.03 -3.50 -4.21
CA ASP A 21 2.72 -4.62 -3.33
C ASP A 21 2.35 -4.11 -1.93
N TYR A 22 1.08 -3.77 -1.77
CA TYR A 22 0.52 -3.29 -0.50
C TYR A 22 0.71 -4.29 0.63
N LYS A 23 0.59 -5.59 0.33
CA LYS A 23 0.71 -6.64 1.34
C LYS A 23 2.14 -6.70 1.88
N ALA A 24 3.14 -6.64 1.00
CA ALA A 24 4.54 -6.56 1.40
C ALA A 24 4.82 -5.29 2.23
N ALA A 25 4.26 -4.15 1.82
CA ALA A 25 4.40 -2.90 2.56
C ALA A 25 3.80 -2.96 3.98
N VAL A 26 2.58 -3.49 4.12
CA VAL A 26 1.93 -3.68 5.43
C VAL A 26 2.75 -4.65 6.30
N MET A 27 3.23 -5.75 5.73
CA MET A 27 4.03 -6.74 6.47
C MET A 27 5.33 -6.18 7.03
N GLU A 28 5.88 -5.16 6.38
CA GLU A 28 7.12 -4.52 6.79
C GLU A 28 6.93 -3.45 7.87
N THR A 29 5.69 -3.00 8.13
CA THR A 29 5.37 -2.07 9.22
C THR A 29 5.61 -2.67 10.61
N GLU A 30 5.97 -1.82 11.57
CA GLU A 30 6.15 -2.20 12.97
C GLU A 30 4.83 -2.67 13.61
N GLU A 31 3.71 -2.08 13.20
CA GLU A 31 2.38 -2.43 13.67
C GLU A 31 2.04 -3.88 13.31
N PHE A 32 2.25 -4.29 12.05
CA PHE A 32 2.04 -5.68 11.63
C PHE A 32 3.04 -6.64 12.29
N LYS A 33 4.31 -6.23 12.39
CA LYS A 33 5.33 -6.99 13.13
C LYS A 33 4.93 -7.18 14.60
N SER A 34 4.31 -6.19 15.22
CA SER A 34 3.80 -6.26 16.59
C SER A 34 2.62 -7.20 16.74
N ILE A 35 1.71 -7.27 15.76
CA ILE A 35 0.64 -8.29 15.73
C ILE A 35 1.25 -9.69 15.76
N LYS A 36 2.23 -9.94 14.88
CA LYS A 36 2.89 -11.25 14.78
C LYS A 36 3.72 -11.59 16.02
N LYS A 37 4.47 -10.61 16.54
CA LYS A 37 5.32 -10.76 17.74
C LYS A 37 4.50 -11.03 19.00
N ASN A 38 3.39 -10.32 19.18
CA ASN A 38 2.55 -10.44 20.36
C ASN A 38 1.41 -11.47 20.18
N LYS A 39 1.39 -12.21 19.06
CA LYS A 39 0.35 -13.20 18.70
C LYS A 39 -1.07 -12.65 18.92
N ILE A 40 -1.31 -11.42 18.47
CA ILE A 40 -2.60 -10.76 18.67
C ILE A 40 -3.65 -11.47 17.81
N GLU A 41 -4.69 -11.97 18.46
CA GLU A 41 -5.74 -12.75 17.81
C GLU A 41 -6.55 -11.90 16.81
N ALA A 42 -6.73 -12.43 15.61
CA ALA A 42 -7.57 -11.84 14.59
C ALA A 42 -9.02 -11.75 15.10
N GLY A 43 -9.67 -10.61 14.86
CA GLY A 43 -11.03 -10.34 15.36
C GLY A 43 -11.08 -9.57 16.68
N THR A 44 -9.94 -9.42 17.39
CA THR A 44 -9.88 -8.54 18.57
C THR A 44 -9.82 -7.06 18.17
N ALA A 45 -10.33 -6.17 19.04
CA ALA A 45 -10.23 -4.72 18.82
C ALA A 45 -8.77 -4.25 18.63
N LYS A 46 -7.83 -4.87 19.36
CA LYS A 46 -6.39 -4.57 19.27
C LYS A 46 -5.81 -4.97 17.91
N TYR A 47 -6.23 -6.09 17.34
CA TYR A 47 -5.85 -6.51 15.99
C TYR A 47 -6.33 -5.50 14.95
N TRP A 48 -7.61 -5.13 14.99
CA TRP A 48 -8.18 -4.16 14.06
C TRP A 48 -7.51 -2.79 14.16
N LEU A 49 -7.18 -2.35 15.37
CA LEU A 49 -6.44 -1.12 15.60
C LEU A 49 -5.06 -1.13 14.93
N LEU A 50 -4.26 -2.17 15.19
CA LEU A 50 -2.91 -2.26 14.63
C LEU A 50 -2.91 -2.45 13.11
N ILE A 51 -3.85 -3.24 12.57
CA ILE A 51 -4.02 -3.37 11.11
C ILE A 51 -4.42 -2.03 10.49
N SER A 52 -5.31 -1.28 11.14
CA SER A 52 -5.73 0.04 10.67
C SER A 52 -4.55 1.03 10.68
N GLN A 53 -3.74 1.03 11.74
CA GLN A 53 -2.53 1.86 11.82
C GLN A 53 -1.49 1.48 10.75
N ALA A 54 -1.20 0.19 10.60
CA ALA A 54 -0.30 -0.32 9.55
C ALA A 54 -0.76 0.13 8.16
N SER A 55 -2.06 -0.05 7.89
CA SER A 55 -2.69 0.32 6.63
C SER A 55 -2.57 1.81 6.37
N GLU A 56 -2.90 2.65 7.36
CA GLU A 56 -2.80 4.09 7.25
C GLU A 56 -1.35 4.55 7.01
N ARG A 57 -0.37 3.94 7.69
CA ARG A 57 1.07 4.23 7.51
C ARG A 57 1.51 3.93 6.08
N VAL A 58 1.08 2.79 5.52
CA VAL A 58 1.36 2.40 4.14
C VAL A 58 0.68 3.34 3.14
N VAL A 59 -0.61 3.63 3.31
CA VAL A 59 -1.35 4.55 2.41
C VAL A 59 -0.72 5.94 2.42
N LYS A 60 -0.30 6.45 3.58
CA LYS A 60 0.43 7.73 3.68
C LYS A 60 1.79 7.69 2.98
N ALA A 61 2.51 6.57 3.09
CA ALA A 61 3.77 6.39 2.39
C ALA A 61 3.57 6.34 0.86
N ILE A 62 2.57 5.59 0.38
CA ILE A 62 2.17 5.53 -1.02
C ILE A 62 1.85 6.93 -1.55
N ALA A 63 0.96 7.67 -0.88
CA ALA A 63 0.57 9.01 -1.27
C ALA A 63 1.79 9.96 -1.39
N ALA A 64 2.72 9.86 -0.45
CA ALA A 64 3.91 10.68 -0.45
C ALA A 64 4.88 10.31 -1.59
N VAL A 65 5.12 9.03 -1.85
CA VAL A 65 5.96 8.57 -2.98
C VAL A 65 5.31 8.92 -4.31
N ALA A 66 4.00 8.71 -4.44
CA ALA A 66 3.24 9.05 -5.63
C ALA A 66 3.37 10.54 -5.95
N LYS A 67 3.14 11.40 -4.96
CA LYS A 67 3.28 12.85 -5.10
C LYS A 67 4.71 13.27 -5.46
N ASP A 68 5.72 12.69 -4.81
CA ASP A 68 7.13 13.00 -5.02
C ASP A 68 7.63 12.57 -6.41
N SER A 69 7.19 11.40 -6.88
CA SER A 69 7.54 10.86 -8.21
C SER A 69 6.61 11.32 -9.34
N GLY A 70 5.60 12.15 -9.03
CA GLY A 70 4.64 12.69 -10.00
C GLY A 70 3.66 11.65 -10.58
N HIS A 71 3.32 10.61 -9.82
CA HIS A 71 2.32 9.63 -10.20
C HIS A 71 0.92 10.09 -9.78
N ASP A 72 -0.03 9.96 -10.71
CA ASP A 72 -1.43 10.36 -10.52
C ASP A 72 -2.35 9.18 -10.17
N LEU A 73 -1.87 7.93 -10.27
CA LEU A 73 -2.58 6.74 -9.86
C LEU A 73 -1.60 5.72 -9.26
N VAL A 74 -1.93 5.17 -8.09
CA VAL A 74 -1.23 4.01 -7.52
C VAL A 74 -2.22 2.93 -7.13
N VAL A 75 -2.02 1.73 -7.67
CA VAL A 75 -2.89 0.57 -7.48
C VAL A 75 -2.13 -0.64 -7.00
N ALA A 76 -2.87 -1.67 -6.56
CA ALA A 76 -2.29 -2.95 -6.19
C ALA A 76 -1.60 -3.60 -7.40
N LYS A 77 -0.49 -4.28 -7.14
CA LYS A 77 0.24 -5.05 -8.15
C LYS A 77 -0.66 -5.99 -8.92
N GLY A 78 -0.61 -5.90 -10.26
CA GLY A 78 -1.45 -6.70 -11.15
C GLY A 78 -2.94 -6.29 -11.23
N TYR A 79 -3.36 -5.20 -10.57
CA TYR A 79 -4.75 -4.73 -10.65
C TYR A 79 -5.14 -4.30 -12.07
N LEU A 80 -4.32 -3.48 -12.74
CA LEU A 80 -4.61 -3.02 -14.11
C LEU A 80 -4.64 -4.18 -15.11
N ALA A 81 -3.68 -5.10 -15.01
CA ALA A 81 -3.66 -6.31 -15.83
C ALA A 81 -4.93 -7.16 -15.58
N GLY A 82 -5.38 -7.28 -14.33
CA GLY A 82 -6.59 -8.04 -13.97
C GLY A 82 -7.89 -7.46 -14.52
N ILE A 83 -7.93 -6.16 -14.82
CA ILE A 83 -9.08 -5.50 -15.48
C ILE A 83 -8.90 -5.35 -17.01
N GLY A 84 -7.88 -6.01 -17.58
CA GLY A 84 -7.61 -5.99 -19.02
C GLY A 84 -6.88 -4.74 -19.52
N MET A 85 -6.30 -3.94 -18.63
CA MET A 85 -5.42 -2.82 -19.00
C MET A 85 -3.96 -3.25 -18.97
N GLU A 86 -3.42 -3.53 -20.16
CA GLU A 86 -1.99 -3.79 -20.38
C GLU A 86 -1.26 -2.48 -20.62
N VAL A 87 -1.07 -1.70 -19.56
CA VAL A 87 -0.28 -0.46 -19.59
C VAL A 87 1.02 -0.65 -18.81
N PRO A 88 2.14 -0.06 -19.26
CA PRO A 88 3.38 -0.09 -18.49
C PRO A 88 3.19 0.69 -17.19
N VAL A 89 3.26 -0.02 -16.07
CA VAL A 89 3.21 0.55 -14.71
C VAL A 89 4.58 0.49 -14.07
N GLU A 90 4.95 1.56 -13.36
CA GLU A 90 6.16 1.55 -12.52
C GLU A 90 5.84 0.85 -11.19
N ASP A 91 6.70 -0.09 -10.77
CA ASP A 91 6.62 -0.69 -9.43
C ASP A 91 7.25 0.27 -8.41
N LEU A 92 6.42 0.81 -7.51
CA LEU A 92 6.85 1.72 -6.44
C LEU A 92 7.12 0.99 -5.11
N THR A 93 7.03 -0.34 -5.08
CA THR A 93 7.11 -1.14 -3.85
C THR A 93 8.38 -0.85 -3.09
N GLU A 94 9.54 -0.88 -3.75
CA GLU A 94 10.84 -0.63 -3.10
C GLU A 94 10.93 0.78 -2.51
N LYS A 95 10.54 1.81 -3.29
CA LYS A 95 10.53 3.21 -2.83
C LYS A 95 9.63 3.40 -1.59
N ILE A 96 8.49 2.71 -1.57
CA ILE A 96 7.53 2.76 -0.46
C ILE A 96 8.09 2.04 0.77
N LEU A 97 8.69 0.86 0.58
CA LEU A 97 9.35 0.11 1.66
C LEU A 97 10.50 0.89 2.29
N GLU A 98 11.34 1.50 1.47
CA GLU A 98 12.42 2.38 1.94
C GLU A 98 11.85 3.55 2.74
N ARG A 99 10.75 4.16 2.28
CA ARG A 99 10.10 5.27 2.99
C ARG A 99 9.48 4.85 4.32
N ILE A 100 8.91 3.65 4.40
CA ILE A 100 8.37 3.09 5.64
C ILE A 100 9.51 2.87 6.65
N LYS A 101 10.65 2.35 6.19
CA LYS A 101 11.85 2.10 7.02
C LYS A 101 12.60 3.36 7.44
N LYS A 102 12.63 4.41 6.61
CA LYS A 102 13.33 5.68 6.89
C LYS A 102 12.66 6.57 7.94
N LYS A 103 11.47 6.23 8.42
CA LYS A 103 10.68 7.07 9.33
C LYS A 103 10.80 6.68 10.81
N GLU A 104 11.87 5.99 11.18
CA GLU A 104 12.31 5.73 12.56
C GLU A 104 13.42 6.71 12.99
#